data_AF-A0A960F2M0-F1
#
_entry.id   AF-A0A960F2M0-F1
#
_cell.length_a   1.000
_cell.length_b   1.000
_cell.length_c   1.000
_cell.angle_alpha   90.00
_cell.angle_beta   90.00
_cell.angle_gamma   90.00
#
_symmetry.space_group_name_H-M   'P 1'
#
loop_
_entity.id
_entity.type
_entity.pdbx_description
1 polymer ?
#
loop_
_entity_poly.entity_id
_entity_poly.type
_entity_poly.pdbx_seq_one_letter_code
_entity_poly.pdbx_strand_id
1 'polypeptide(L)'
;MTDDAGASGINETVAPEFDLASDEAAEGAAAAAVPVVMVEYAEVSPAPLEPAKPPAPDPTTKVGRLVANVTDALMALPTYWQTQTTIEGIEAGDLFGLNGALGGTIEINVVATLNRIRKVWDPNDEWPGYGFVRNSQSFPDVRLVGYEAGELVNAFGIELKGWYLLAKEGEPSFRYKVCPEACEEHDLLVIVPWHLSNVLAGQPTIHEPFIGNARWLAEMRNHWWLYQRQSTGTRRLKRPQPLPAPYSPPRSKTSDEGVNDSGRNFGRVSRVNVMNDYLKAMLLTQVSGVDANAWRNFFITNTKAGRAAVSAATLEIELASKKVKRETAEEARDLLSRILDLLRP
;
A
#
# COMPACT_ATOMS: atom_id res chain seq x y z
N MET A 1 18.20 -0.75 60.63
CA MET A 1 19.13 -0.40 59.54
C MET A 1 18.68 -1.20 58.35
N THR A 2 17.78 -0.62 57.55
CA THR A 2 17.08 -1.29 56.46
C THR A 2 17.29 -0.48 55.20
N ASP A 3 17.90 -1.16 54.23
CA ASP A 3 17.67 -1.13 52.79
C ASP A 3 17.62 0.22 52.05
N ASP A 4 18.69 0.46 51.28
CA ASP A 4 18.75 1.44 50.20
C ASP A 4 18.68 0.69 48.86
N ALA A 5 17.49 0.67 48.26
CA ALA A 5 17.25 0.16 46.91
C ALA A 5 16.88 1.36 46.02
N GLY A 6 17.87 1.87 45.30
CA GLY A 6 17.70 2.93 44.31
C GLY A 6 16.86 2.46 43.13
N ALA A 7 15.61 2.91 43.07
CA ALA A 7 14.78 2.84 41.88
C ALA A 7 15.17 3.97 40.92
N SER A 8 15.87 3.63 39.83
CA SER A 8 16.08 4.54 38.70
C SER A 8 14.78 4.69 37.92
N GLY A 9 14.13 5.85 38.05
CA GLY A 9 12.97 6.22 37.27
C GLY A 9 13.33 6.35 35.79
N ILE A 10 12.80 5.45 34.97
CA ILE A 10 12.71 5.60 33.53
C ILE A 10 11.69 6.71 33.28
N ASN A 11 12.16 7.86 32.82
CA ASN A 11 11.33 9.00 32.48
C ASN A 11 10.61 8.67 31.16
N GLU A 12 9.36 8.22 31.23
CA GLU A 12 8.48 8.09 30.06
C GLU A 12 8.20 9.49 29.52
N THR A 13 8.98 9.92 28.53
CA THR A 13 8.60 11.04 27.67
C THR A 13 7.37 10.61 26.87
N VAL A 14 6.19 10.96 27.39
CA VAL A 14 4.91 10.89 26.69
C VAL A 14 5.04 11.74 25.42
N ALA A 15 4.87 11.11 24.26
CA ALA A 15 4.82 11.84 23.00
C ALA A 15 3.66 12.86 23.04
N PRO A 16 3.83 14.07 22.48
CA PRO A 16 2.74 15.04 22.43
C PRO A 16 1.52 14.41 21.75
N GLU A 17 0.37 14.52 22.40
CA GLU A 17 -0.91 14.04 21.88
C GLU A 17 -1.38 15.04 20.82
N PHE A 18 -1.17 14.69 19.54
CA PHE A 18 -1.62 15.49 18.41
C PHE A 18 -3.05 15.05 18.03
N ASP A 19 -4.05 15.78 18.51
CA ASP A 19 -5.44 15.55 18.11
C ASP A 19 -5.76 16.28 16.80
N LEU A 20 -5.46 15.65 15.67
CA LEU A 20 -5.88 16.12 14.33
C LEU A 20 -7.39 15.90 14.07
N ALA A 21 -8.13 15.21 14.96
CA ALA A 21 -9.57 15.01 14.82
C ALA A 21 -10.38 16.19 15.39
N SER A 22 -9.79 17.00 16.28
CA SER A 22 -10.41 18.20 16.86
C SER A 22 -10.45 19.44 15.97
N ASP A 23 -9.82 19.40 14.78
CA ASP A 23 -9.79 20.52 13.83
C ASP A 23 -11.12 20.74 13.07
N GLU A 24 -12.24 20.19 13.58
CA GLU A 24 -13.58 20.70 13.25
C GLU A 24 -13.79 22.12 13.79
N ALA A 25 -12.95 22.61 14.71
CA ALA A 25 -13.09 23.94 15.30
C ALA A 25 -12.38 25.08 14.53
N ALA A 26 -11.57 24.78 13.50
CA ALA A 26 -10.96 25.78 12.62
C ALA A 26 -11.88 26.17 11.45
N GLU A 27 -13.19 26.30 11.69
CA GLU A 27 -14.17 26.79 10.70
C GLU A 27 -14.23 28.34 10.69
N GLY A 28 -13.05 28.98 10.77
CA GLY A 28 -12.89 30.43 10.80
C GLY A 28 -12.22 30.92 9.53
N ALA A 29 -13.03 31.40 8.58
CA ALA A 29 -12.65 31.98 7.28
C ALA A 29 -12.21 30.98 6.20
N ALA A 30 -13.14 30.17 5.73
CA ALA A 30 -13.03 29.56 4.40
C ALA A 30 -12.97 30.69 3.34
N ALA A 31 -11.76 31.05 2.92
CA ALA A 31 -11.56 31.77 1.66
C ALA A 31 -12.36 31.04 0.58
N ALA A 32 -13.15 31.78 -0.21
CA ALA A 32 -14.02 31.21 -1.23
C ALA A 32 -13.23 30.20 -2.08
N ALA A 33 -13.51 28.91 -1.89
CA ALA A 33 -12.73 27.84 -2.50
C ALA A 33 -12.86 27.97 -4.02
N VAL A 34 -11.73 28.17 -4.70
CA VAL A 34 -11.68 28.16 -6.16
C VAL A 34 -12.22 26.79 -6.61
N PRO A 35 -13.23 26.74 -7.50
CA PRO A 35 -13.81 25.48 -7.91
C PRO A 35 -12.75 24.62 -8.60
N VAL A 36 -12.53 23.41 -8.09
CA VAL A 36 -11.58 22.47 -8.69
C VAL A 36 -12.22 21.80 -9.90
N VAL A 37 -11.61 21.97 -11.07
CA VAL A 37 -12.04 21.34 -12.32
C VAL A 37 -11.04 20.26 -12.74
N MET A 38 -11.54 19.19 -13.36
CA MET A 38 -10.67 18.13 -13.92
C MET A 38 -10.34 18.46 -15.37
N VAL A 39 -9.07 18.70 -15.65
CA VAL A 39 -8.59 19.03 -17.00
C VAL A 39 -7.95 17.80 -17.63
N GLU A 40 -8.38 17.46 -18.83
CA GLU A 40 -7.82 16.34 -19.58
C GLU A 40 -6.53 16.71 -20.30
N TYR A 41 -5.50 15.90 -20.15
CA TYR A 41 -4.24 16.00 -20.87
C TYR A 41 -3.88 14.68 -21.56
N ALA A 42 -3.06 14.77 -22.60
CA ALA A 42 -2.76 13.67 -23.51
C ALA A 42 -1.25 13.42 -23.59
N GLU A 43 -0.91 12.27 -24.17
CA GLU A 43 0.45 11.96 -24.61
C GLU A 43 0.96 13.02 -25.60
N VAL A 44 2.24 13.37 -25.49
CA VAL A 44 2.93 14.20 -26.47
C VAL A 44 3.85 13.36 -27.35
N SER A 45 4.16 13.84 -28.56
CA SER A 45 5.07 13.18 -29.50
C SER A 45 6.26 14.10 -29.84
N PRO A 46 7.52 13.61 -29.73
CA PRO A 46 7.90 12.27 -29.28
C PRO A 46 7.59 12.05 -27.79
N ALA A 47 7.48 10.78 -27.38
CA ALA A 47 7.29 10.44 -25.98
C ALA A 47 8.46 10.98 -25.14
N PRO A 48 8.19 11.58 -23.97
CA PRO A 48 9.24 12.01 -23.07
C PRO A 48 10.03 10.81 -22.53
N LEU A 49 11.23 11.07 -22.03
CA LEU A 49 11.98 10.07 -21.27
C LEU A 49 11.24 9.70 -19.99
N GLU A 50 11.50 8.50 -19.51
CA GLU A 50 11.00 8.03 -18.22
C GLU A 50 11.45 8.96 -17.08
N PRO A 51 10.56 9.32 -16.13
CA PRO A 51 10.92 10.11 -14.97
C PRO A 51 12.12 9.52 -14.23
N ALA A 52 13.20 10.30 -14.15
CA ALA A 52 14.38 9.89 -13.42
C ALA A 52 14.06 9.79 -11.92
N LYS A 53 14.55 8.73 -11.28
CA LYS A 53 14.47 8.62 -9.82
C LYS A 53 15.22 9.81 -9.21
N PRO A 54 14.63 10.54 -8.25
CA PRO A 54 15.29 11.66 -7.61
C PRO A 54 16.58 11.19 -6.92
N PRO A 55 17.62 12.04 -6.85
CA PRO A 55 18.80 11.73 -6.07
C PRO A 55 18.42 11.56 -4.59
N ALA A 56 19.27 10.84 -3.85
CA ALA A 56 19.13 10.79 -2.41
C ALA A 56 19.21 12.22 -1.83
N PRO A 57 18.38 12.58 -0.84
CA PRO A 57 18.49 13.86 -0.14
C PRO A 57 19.89 14.08 0.44
N ASP A 58 20.35 15.33 0.48
CA ASP A 58 21.67 15.67 1.00
C ASP A 58 21.76 15.34 2.51
N PRO A 59 22.59 14.36 2.92
CA PRO A 59 22.67 13.92 4.31
C PRO A 59 23.31 14.97 5.24
N THR A 60 23.86 16.06 4.71
CA THR A 60 24.37 17.18 5.51
C THR A 60 23.24 18.13 5.95
N THR A 61 22.09 18.08 5.29
CA THR A 61 20.91 18.87 5.66
C THR A 61 20.08 18.19 6.75
N LYS A 62 19.36 18.98 7.54
CA LYS A 62 18.44 18.49 8.58
C LYS A 62 17.37 17.55 7.99
N VAL A 63 16.81 17.93 6.85
CA VAL A 63 15.79 17.14 6.16
C VAL A 63 16.38 15.88 5.53
N GLY A 64 17.56 15.94 4.91
CA GLY A 64 18.15 14.75 4.31
C GLY A 64 18.52 13.67 5.33
N ARG A 65 18.97 14.06 6.54
CA ARG A 65 19.12 13.13 7.67
C ARG A 65 17.79 12.54 8.11
N LEU A 66 16.74 13.36 8.23
CA LEU A 66 15.41 12.88 8.57
C LEU A 66 14.95 11.80 7.58
N VAL A 67 15.02 12.07 6.28
CA VAL A 67 14.56 11.11 5.25
C VAL A 67 15.35 9.81 5.33
N ALA A 68 16.67 9.88 5.48
CA ALA A 68 17.51 8.69 5.60
C ALA A 68 17.15 7.88 6.86
N ASN A 69 17.10 8.51 8.02
CA ASN A 69 16.85 7.82 9.28
C ASN A 69 15.40 7.28 9.37
N VAL A 70 14.41 8.00 8.82
CA VAL A 70 13.02 7.51 8.73
C VAL A 70 12.95 6.31 7.78
N THR A 71 13.68 6.33 6.66
CA THR A 71 13.77 5.18 5.75
C THR A 71 14.37 3.97 6.49
N ASP A 72 15.45 4.15 7.23
CA ASP A 72 16.07 3.07 8.02
C ASP A 72 15.13 2.56 9.12
N ALA A 73 14.42 3.44 9.81
CA ALA A 73 13.42 3.08 10.81
C ALA A 73 12.25 2.28 10.19
N LEU A 74 11.81 2.65 8.98
CA LEU A 74 10.80 1.92 8.22
C LEU A 74 11.29 0.53 7.81
N MET A 75 12.53 0.40 7.33
CA MET A 75 13.14 -0.89 7.00
C MET A 75 13.28 -1.79 8.24
N ALA A 76 13.52 -1.20 9.40
CA ALA A 76 13.63 -1.90 10.68
C ALA A 76 12.27 -2.26 11.32
N LEU A 77 11.14 -1.85 10.73
CA LEU A 77 9.79 -2.09 11.29
C LEU A 77 9.57 -3.54 11.74
N PRO A 78 9.94 -4.60 10.98
CA PRO A 78 9.73 -5.98 11.42
C PRO A 78 10.41 -6.33 12.75
N THR A 79 11.57 -5.71 13.03
CA THR A 79 12.32 -5.92 14.28
C THR A 79 11.61 -5.30 15.49
N TYR A 80 10.98 -4.14 15.27
CA TYR A 80 10.28 -3.42 16.33
C TYR A 80 8.79 -3.74 16.39
N TRP A 81 8.27 -4.56 15.47
CA TRP A 81 6.84 -4.81 15.32
C TRP A 81 6.24 -5.39 16.59
N GLN A 82 5.16 -4.77 17.05
CA GLN A 82 4.39 -5.22 18.19
C GLN A 82 2.91 -5.04 17.87
N THR A 83 2.11 -6.06 18.16
CA THR A 83 0.66 -6.00 18.05
C THR A 83 0.03 -6.86 19.13
N GLN A 84 -1.05 -6.36 19.71
CA GLN A 84 -1.91 -7.13 20.63
C GLN A 84 -3.11 -7.74 19.89
N THR A 85 -3.26 -7.44 18.60
CA THR A 85 -4.36 -7.94 17.78
C THR A 85 -4.13 -9.41 17.47
N THR A 86 -4.99 -10.28 18.00
CA THR A 86 -5.06 -11.69 17.64
C THR A 86 -6.35 -11.93 16.87
N ILE A 87 -6.26 -12.67 15.77
CA ILE A 87 -7.39 -12.92 14.88
C ILE A 87 -7.62 -14.42 14.79
N GLU A 88 -8.87 -14.84 14.98
CA GLU A 88 -9.29 -16.22 14.96
C GLU A 88 -10.63 -16.35 14.21
N GLY A 89 -10.97 -17.57 13.80
CA GLY A 89 -12.28 -17.86 13.21
C GLY A 89 -12.49 -17.34 11.79
N ILE A 90 -11.42 -17.04 11.03
CA ILE A 90 -11.53 -16.67 9.62
C ILE A 90 -11.69 -17.92 8.76
N GLU A 91 -12.72 -17.93 7.91
CA GLU A 91 -12.83 -18.93 6.85
C GLU A 91 -11.79 -18.68 5.75
N ALA A 92 -11.19 -19.74 5.22
CA ALA A 92 -10.19 -19.64 4.15
C ALA A 92 -10.69 -18.89 2.89
N GLY A 93 -12.01 -18.88 2.64
CA GLY A 93 -12.63 -18.12 1.54
C GLY A 93 -12.57 -16.60 1.74
N ASP A 94 -12.56 -16.15 2.99
CA ASP A 94 -12.60 -14.73 3.37
C ASP A 94 -11.20 -14.13 3.55
N LEU A 95 -10.17 -14.97 3.50
CA LEU A 95 -8.77 -14.59 3.68
C LEU A 95 -8.34 -13.46 2.73
N PHE A 96 -8.86 -13.45 1.51
CA PHE A 96 -8.54 -12.41 0.51
C PHE A 96 -9.14 -11.04 0.84
N GLY A 97 -10.13 -10.97 1.73
CA GLY A 97 -10.75 -9.74 2.20
C GLY A 97 -10.00 -9.07 3.35
N LEU A 98 -8.99 -9.72 3.95
CA LEU A 98 -8.36 -9.25 5.18
C LEU A 98 -7.70 -7.88 5.08
N ASN A 99 -7.22 -7.47 3.91
CA ASN A 99 -6.73 -6.11 3.71
C ASN A 99 -7.80 -5.05 4.00
N GLY A 100 -9.05 -5.30 3.60
CA GLY A 100 -10.15 -4.37 3.87
C GLY A 100 -10.49 -4.30 5.36
N ALA A 101 -10.39 -5.42 6.08
CA ALA A 101 -10.72 -5.50 7.49
C ALA A 101 -9.63 -4.96 8.43
N LEU A 102 -8.35 -5.17 8.08
CA LEU A 102 -7.23 -5.01 9.02
C LEU A 102 -6.13 -4.07 8.51
N GLY A 103 -6.18 -3.62 7.25
CA GLY A 103 -5.18 -2.69 6.70
C GLY A 103 -5.04 -1.43 7.56
N GLY A 104 -6.16 -0.87 8.01
CA GLY A 104 -6.15 0.29 8.92
C GLY A 104 -5.49 0.04 10.27
N THR A 105 -5.59 -1.18 10.82
CA THR A 105 -4.92 -1.57 12.07
C THR A 105 -3.41 -1.70 11.88
N ILE A 106 -2.97 -2.23 10.74
CA ILE A 106 -1.55 -2.29 10.38
C ILE A 106 -0.98 -0.88 10.31
N GLU A 107 -1.67 0.04 9.63
CA GLU A 107 -1.25 1.43 9.50
C GLU A 107 -1.12 2.14 10.85
N ILE A 108 -2.07 1.93 11.77
CA ILE A 108 -1.99 2.48 13.15
C ILE A 108 -0.75 1.97 13.88
N ASN A 109 -0.49 0.66 13.81
CA ASN A 109 0.65 0.05 14.51
C ASN A 109 1.99 0.50 13.92
N VAL A 110 2.06 0.78 12.62
CA VAL A 110 3.25 1.38 11.99
C VAL A 110 3.51 2.78 12.57
N VAL A 111 2.49 3.65 12.63
CA VAL A 111 2.62 5.00 13.20
C VAL A 111 3.05 4.94 14.67
N ALA A 112 2.40 4.10 15.47
CA ALA A 112 2.76 3.89 16.87
C ALA A 112 4.20 3.38 17.03
N THR A 113 4.63 2.47 16.15
CA THR A 113 5.99 1.95 16.15
C THR A 113 7.00 3.03 15.80
N LEU A 114 6.78 3.83 14.75
CA LEU A 114 7.64 4.95 14.38
C LEU A 114 7.83 5.91 15.57
N ASN A 115 6.76 6.31 16.24
CA ASN A 115 6.87 7.19 17.41
C ASN A 115 7.64 6.54 18.57
N ARG A 116 7.43 5.25 18.84
CA ARG A 116 8.17 4.51 19.87
C ARG A 116 9.66 4.41 19.57
N ILE A 117 10.04 4.29 18.30
CA ILE A 117 11.45 4.21 17.87
C ILE A 117 12.02 5.57 17.46
N ARG A 118 11.57 6.68 18.08
CA ARG A 118 12.09 8.03 17.81
C ARG A 118 13.62 8.13 17.84
N LYS A 119 14.28 7.41 18.74
CA LYS A 119 15.76 7.39 18.80
C LYS A 119 16.44 6.77 17.59
N VAL A 120 15.69 6.06 16.73
CA VAL A 120 16.17 5.54 15.44
C VAL A 120 16.06 6.62 14.36
N TRP A 121 14.91 7.27 14.22
CA TRP A 121 14.70 8.25 13.14
C TRP A 121 15.16 9.69 13.47
N ASP A 122 15.20 10.06 14.75
CA ASP A 122 15.68 11.34 15.28
C ASP A 122 16.64 11.13 16.46
N PRO A 123 17.83 10.54 16.20
CA PRO A 123 18.80 10.19 17.24
C PRO A 123 19.38 11.41 17.97
N ASN A 124 19.49 12.54 17.26
CA ASN A 124 20.10 13.77 17.74
C ASN A 124 19.08 14.81 18.25
N ASP A 125 17.80 14.46 18.30
CA ASP A 125 16.70 15.35 18.72
C ASP A 125 16.67 16.66 17.90
N GLU A 126 16.90 16.55 16.59
CA GLU A 126 16.83 17.69 15.66
C GLU A 126 15.38 18.10 15.37
N TRP A 127 14.42 17.23 15.65
CA TRP A 127 12.99 17.46 15.46
C TRP A 127 12.25 17.46 16.81
N PRO A 128 12.59 18.39 17.73
CA PRO A 128 11.99 18.45 19.06
C PRO A 128 10.50 18.76 18.95
N GLY A 129 9.69 18.02 19.69
CA GLY A 129 8.24 18.22 19.70
C GLY A 129 7.52 17.80 18.42
N TYR A 130 8.19 17.13 17.46
CA TYR A 130 7.53 16.51 16.32
C TYR A 130 7.14 15.06 16.63
N GLY A 131 6.05 14.60 16.00
CA GLY A 131 5.59 13.22 16.06
C GLY A 131 4.81 12.80 14.82
N PHE A 132 4.81 11.50 14.53
CA PHE A 132 4.03 10.94 13.46
C PHE A 132 2.56 10.82 13.84
N VAL A 133 1.70 11.30 12.96
CA VAL A 133 0.25 11.30 13.14
C VAL A 133 -0.42 10.70 11.91
N ARG A 134 -1.50 9.97 12.14
CA ARG A 134 -2.33 9.44 11.05
C ARG A 134 -3.30 10.52 10.57
N ASN A 135 -3.47 10.61 9.26
CA ASN A 135 -4.42 11.49 8.60
C ASN A 135 -5.22 10.70 7.54
N SER A 136 -6.39 10.18 7.93
CA SER A 136 -7.21 9.33 7.05
C SER A 136 -8.06 10.10 6.03
N GLN A 137 -8.12 11.43 6.11
CA GLN A 137 -9.03 12.26 5.32
C GLN A 137 -8.32 13.08 4.22
N SER A 138 -6.99 13.11 4.22
CA SER A 138 -6.20 13.79 3.19
C SER A 138 -4.87 13.08 2.99
N PHE A 139 -4.34 13.20 1.77
CA PHE A 139 -2.99 12.75 1.47
C PHE A 139 -1.95 13.63 2.18
N PRO A 140 -0.82 13.07 2.65
CA PRO A 140 -0.55 11.63 2.80
C PRO A 140 -1.17 11.05 4.08
N ASP A 141 -1.34 9.72 4.11
CA ASP A 141 -1.98 9.00 5.23
C ASP A 141 -1.30 9.20 6.60
N VAL A 142 0.00 9.51 6.60
CA VAL A 142 0.80 9.73 7.81
C VAL A 142 1.66 10.97 7.59
N ARG A 143 1.75 11.83 8.62
CA ARG A 143 2.56 13.06 8.58
C ARG A 143 3.42 13.15 9.82
N LEU A 144 4.65 13.63 9.69
CA LEU A 144 5.46 14.12 10.80
C LEU A 144 5.09 15.57 11.03
N VAL A 145 4.43 15.84 12.16
CA VAL A 145 3.91 17.17 12.47
C VAL A 145 4.51 17.69 13.77
N GLY A 146 4.64 19.00 13.85
CA GLY A 146 5.05 19.74 15.05
C GLY A 146 4.34 21.09 15.10
N TYR A 147 4.66 21.89 16.11
CA TYR A 147 4.15 23.25 16.24
C TYR A 147 5.30 24.26 16.16
N GLU A 148 5.19 25.22 15.25
CA GLU A 148 6.10 26.36 15.16
C GLU A 148 5.29 27.65 15.25
N ALA A 149 5.67 28.55 16.16
CA ALA A 149 4.96 29.82 16.40
C ALA A 149 3.43 29.69 16.64
N GLY A 150 2.97 28.54 17.14
CA GLY A 150 1.55 28.25 17.38
C GLY A 150 0.79 27.66 16.20
N GLU A 151 1.46 27.44 15.06
CA GLU A 151 0.87 26.83 13.87
C GLU A 151 1.36 25.39 13.67
N LEU A 152 0.48 24.54 13.16
CA LEU A 152 0.81 23.15 12.81
C LEU A 152 1.69 23.14 11.56
N VAL A 153 2.89 22.57 11.67
CA VAL A 153 3.85 22.45 10.57
C VAL A 153 4.05 20.99 10.20
N ASN A 154 3.89 20.68 8.90
CA ASN A 154 4.19 19.37 8.34
C ASN A 154 5.66 19.34 7.89
N ALA A 155 6.46 18.43 8.46
CA ALA A 155 7.87 18.27 8.11
C ALA A 155 8.10 17.19 7.05
N PHE A 156 7.25 16.18 7.02
CA PHE A 156 7.44 14.98 6.19
C PHE A 156 6.14 14.17 6.09
N GLY A 157 5.94 13.47 4.98
CA GLY A 157 4.76 12.66 4.72
C GLY A 157 5.08 11.23 4.28
N ILE A 158 4.20 10.30 4.69
CA ILE A 158 4.22 8.90 4.28
C ILE A 158 2.81 8.53 3.82
N GLU A 159 2.66 8.19 2.55
CA GLU A 159 1.50 7.45 2.06
C GLU A 159 1.71 5.98 2.41
N LEU A 160 0.84 5.44 3.26
CA LEU A 160 1.07 4.14 3.89
C LEU A 160 -0.01 3.16 3.48
N LYS A 161 0.40 1.98 3.01
CA LYS A 161 -0.55 0.93 2.61
C LYS A 161 -0.14 -0.43 3.17
N GLY A 162 -1.09 -1.09 3.84
CA GLY A 162 -0.97 -2.50 4.17
C GLY A 162 -1.18 -3.39 2.95
N TRP A 163 -0.36 -4.44 2.81
CA TRP A 163 -0.54 -5.49 1.80
C TRP A 163 -0.55 -6.88 2.44
N TYR A 164 -1.72 -7.49 2.51
CA TYR A 164 -1.86 -8.87 2.92
C TYR A 164 -1.19 -9.80 1.89
N LEU A 165 -0.09 -10.41 2.31
CA LEU A 165 0.84 -11.13 1.44
C LEU A 165 0.20 -12.34 0.75
N LEU A 166 -0.80 -12.95 1.40
CA LEU A 166 -1.54 -14.10 0.87
C LEU A 166 -2.80 -13.69 0.08
N ALA A 167 -2.96 -12.39 -0.22
CA ALA A 167 -4.07 -11.89 -1.04
C ALA A 167 -4.03 -12.48 -2.46
N LYS A 168 -5.21 -12.65 -3.07
CA LYS A 168 -5.40 -13.31 -4.36
C LYS A 168 -4.53 -12.75 -5.50
N GLU A 169 -4.38 -11.44 -5.58
CA GLU A 169 -3.68 -10.79 -6.70
C GLU A 169 -2.16 -11.05 -6.67
N GLY A 170 -1.59 -11.46 -5.52
CA GLY A 170 -0.14 -11.62 -5.35
C GLY A 170 0.64 -10.30 -5.41
N GLU A 171 -0.08 -9.18 -5.41
CA GLU A 171 0.43 -7.82 -5.42
C GLU A 171 -0.47 -6.92 -4.55
N PRO A 172 0.02 -5.76 -4.09
CA PRO A 172 -0.81 -4.76 -3.41
C PRO A 172 -1.95 -4.27 -4.32
N SER A 173 -3.19 -4.36 -3.84
CA SER A 173 -4.37 -3.98 -4.62
C SER A 173 -4.70 -2.47 -4.57
N PHE A 174 -3.97 -1.69 -3.78
CA PHE A 174 -4.23 -0.26 -3.61
C PHE A 174 -4.04 0.51 -4.93
N ARG A 175 -4.64 1.70 -4.98
CA ARG A 175 -4.62 2.58 -6.15
C ARG A 175 -3.97 3.89 -5.76
N TYR A 176 -2.71 4.04 -6.08
CA TYR A 176 -1.99 5.29 -5.90
C TYR A 176 -2.36 6.27 -6.98
N LYS A 177 -3.36 7.12 -6.75
CA LYS A 177 -3.87 8.09 -7.74
C LYS A 177 -3.39 9.52 -7.50
N VAL A 178 -2.61 9.74 -6.45
CA VAL A 178 -2.18 11.07 -6.01
C VAL A 178 -1.46 11.81 -7.15
N CYS A 179 -1.84 13.06 -7.37
CA CYS A 179 -1.23 13.99 -8.30
C CYS A 179 0.22 14.26 -7.85
N PRO A 180 1.22 14.22 -8.74
CA PRO A 180 2.61 14.51 -8.36
C PRO A 180 2.78 15.82 -7.58
N GLU A 181 2.04 16.84 -7.96
CA GLU A 181 2.08 18.17 -7.34
C GLU A 181 1.51 18.21 -5.92
N ALA A 182 0.69 17.22 -5.53
CA ALA A 182 0.22 17.07 -4.15
C ALA A 182 1.25 16.40 -3.22
N CYS A 183 2.35 15.86 -3.78
CA CYS A 183 3.42 15.23 -3.02
C CYS A 183 4.48 16.27 -2.66
N GLU A 184 4.94 16.30 -1.41
CA GLU A 184 6.16 17.04 -1.08
C GLU A 184 7.40 16.34 -1.66
N GLU A 185 8.50 17.07 -1.82
CA GLU A 185 9.73 16.60 -2.49
C GLU A 185 10.24 15.28 -1.91
N HIS A 186 10.14 15.11 -0.59
CA HIS A 186 10.71 13.97 0.12
C HIS A 186 9.68 12.97 0.64
N ASP A 187 8.39 13.19 0.39
CA ASP A 187 7.34 12.26 0.83
C ASP A 187 7.60 10.85 0.29
N LEU A 188 7.23 9.85 1.09
CA LEU A 188 7.40 8.43 0.75
C LEU A 188 6.07 7.74 0.49
N LEU A 189 6.05 6.81 -0.47
CA LEU A 189 5.07 5.75 -0.54
C LEU A 189 5.67 4.50 0.12
N VAL A 190 4.98 3.99 1.13
CA VAL A 190 5.40 2.83 1.92
C VAL A 190 4.33 1.75 1.83
N ILE A 191 4.73 0.56 1.42
CA ILE A 191 3.85 -0.60 1.34
C ILE A 191 4.38 -1.66 2.29
N VAL A 192 3.59 -2.00 3.31
CA VAL A 192 3.97 -2.95 4.37
C VAL A 192 3.30 -4.29 4.12
N PRO A 193 4.04 -5.32 3.66
CA PRO A 193 3.49 -6.66 3.51
C PRO A 193 3.25 -7.26 4.89
N TRP A 194 2.14 -7.99 5.05
CA TRP A 194 1.81 -8.62 6.31
C TRP A 194 1.02 -9.90 6.11
N HIS A 195 1.06 -10.79 7.11
CA HIS A 195 0.27 -12.01 7.16
C HIS A 195 -0.07 -12.40 8.60
N LEU A 196 -0.93 -13.38 8.79
CA LEU A 196 -1.23 -13.92 10.12
C LEU A 196 -0.21 -15.01 10.47
N SER A 197 0.27 -15.02 11.73
CA SER A 197 1.34 -15.92 12.19
C SER A 197 1.05 -17.41 11.98
N ASN A 198 -0.22 -17.82 11.97
CA ASN A 198 -0.67 -19.19 11.69
C ASN A 198 -1.51 -19.29 10.41
N VAL A 199 -1.18 -18.48 9.39
CA VAL A 199 -1.83 -18.42 8.07
C VAL A 199 -3.27 -17.91 8.10
N LEU A 200 -4.17 -18.67 8.73
CA LEU A 200 -5.61 -18.39 8.86
C LEU A 200 -5.96 -17.65 10.15
N ALA A 201 -5.05 -17.65 11.13
CA ALA A 201 -5.27 -17.11 12.46
C ALA A 201 -3.95 -16.62 13.09
N GLY A 202 -4.06 -16.02 14.26
CA GLY A 202 -2.95 -15.52 15.05
C GLY A 202 -2.74 -14.02 14.90
N GLN A 203 -1.52 -13.57 15.18
CA GLN A 203 -1.19 -12.16 15.18
C GLN A 203 -0.72 -11.70 13.80
N PRO A 204 -1.02 -10.46 13.38
CA PRO A 204 -0.37 -9.86 12.24
C PRO A 204 1.15 -9.81 12.42
N THR A 205 1.86 -10.30 11.43
CA THR A 205 3.31 -10.21 11.30
C THR A 205 3.61 -9.45 10.03
N ILE A 206 4.56 -8.53 10.08
CA ILE A 206 4.94 -7.69 8.94
C ILE A 206 6.30 -8.10 8.39
N HIS A 207 6.55 -7.72 7.14
CA HIS A 207 7.82 -7.92 6.45
C HIS A 207 8.47 -6.59 6.11
N GLU A 208 9.70 -6.66 5.60
CA GLU A 208 10.42 -5.50 5.07
C GLU A 208 9.53 -4.76 4.06
N PRO A 209 9.30 -3.44 4.24
CA PRO A 209 8.40 -2.70 3.38
C PRO A 209 9.04 -2.32 2.04
N PHE A 210 8.20 -2.09 1.04
CA PHE A 210 8.63 -1.35 -0.14
C PHE A 210 8.55 0.14 0.17
N ILE A 211 9.64 0.86 -0.11
CA ILE A 211 9.75 2.28 0.10
C ILE A 211 10.17 2.95 -1.22
N GLY A 212 9.45 3.98 -1.64
CA GLY A 212 9.87 4.82 -2.76
C GLY A 212 9.38 6.25 -2.62
N ASN A 213 10.04 7.18 -3.33
CA ASN A 213 9.63 8.58 -3.34
C ASN A 213 8.22 8.73 -3.95
N ALA A 214 7.32 9.36 -3.21
CA ALA A 214 5.90 9.45 -3.53
C ALA A 214 5.65 10.24 -4.83
N ARG A 215 6.32 11.40 -5.00
CA ARG A 215 6.21 12.24 -6.20
C ARG A 215 6.67 11.47 -7.44
N TRP A 216 7.87 10.90 -7.39
CA TRP A 216 8.44 10.12 -8.48
C TRP A 216 7.56 8.93 -8.87
N LEU A 217 7.02 8.19 -7.89
CA LEU A 217 6.11 7.07 -8.17
C LEU A 217 4.80 7.53 -8.84
N ALA A 218 4.31 8.73 -8.52
CA ALA A 218 3.13 9.31 -9.15
C ALA A 218 3.42 9.71 -10.61
N GLU A 219 4.58 10.30 -10.86
CA GLU A 219 5.06 10.63 -12.21
C GLU A 219 5.26 9.37 -13.06
N MET A 220 5.92 8.37 -12.48
CA MET A 220 6.16 7.07 -13.11
C MET A 220 4.85 6.37 -13.48
N ARG A 221 3.86 6.37 -12.59
CA ARG A 221 2.50 5.87 -12.89
C ARG A 221 1.88 6.61 -14.08
N ASN A 222 1.95 7.94 -14.10
CA ASN A 222 1.37 8.74 -15.17
C ASN A 222 2.09 8.49 -16.50
N HIS A 223 3.42 8.39 -16.47
CA HIS A 223 4.25 8.06 -17.63
C HIS A 223 3.90 6.66 -18.18
N TRP A 224 3.79 5.65 -17.32
CA TRP A 224 3.35 4.32 -17.72
C TRP A 224 1.99 4.35 -18.41
N TRP A 225 1.02 5.08 -17.83
CA TRP A 225 -0.33 5.17 -18.39
C TRP A 225 -0.37 5.83 -19.77
N LEU A 226 0.35 6.95 -19.93
CA LEU A 226 0.36 7.74 -21.15
C LEU A 226 1.16 7.07 -22.28
N TYR A 227 2.30 6.45 -21.97
CA TYR A 227 3.29 6.10 -22.99
C TYR A 227 3.59 4.61 -23.09
N GLN A 228 3.52 3.85 -21.98
CA GLN A 228 3.95 2.44 -21.96
C GLN A 228 2.79 1.45 -22.03
N ARG A 229 1.61 1.82 -21.51
CA ARG A 229 0.43 0.96 -21.51
C ARG A 229 0.03 0.62 -22.95
N GLN A 230 -0.04 -0.68 -23.23
CA GLN A 230 -0.59 -1.20 -24.48
C GLN A 230 -2.12 -1.30 -24.36
N SER A 231 -2.83 -0.42 -25.04
CA SER A 231 -4.30 -0.33 -24.98
C SER A 231 -4.85 0.22 -26.29
N THR A 232 -6.01 -0.26 -26.71
CA THR A 232 -6.76 0.28 -27.86
C THR A 232 -7.57 1.53 -27.49
N GLY A 233 -7.84 1.74 -26.20
CA GLY A 233 -8.51 2.94 -25.70
C GLY A 233 -7.55 4.10 -25.44
N THR A 234 -8.10 5.31 -25.37
CA THR A 234 -7.35 6.55 -25.06
C THR A 234 -6.50 6.42 -23.79
N ARG A 235 -5.27 6.94 -23.88
CA ARG A 235 -4.31 6.98 -22.76
C ARG A 235 -4.31 8.33 -22.03
N ARG A 236 -5.29 9.19 -22.31
CA ARG A 236 -5.43 10.48 -21.64
C ARG A 236 -5.65 10.34 -20.12
N LEU A 237 -5.24 11.38 -19.41
CA LEU A 237 -5.40 11.55 -17.98
C LEU A 237 -6.23 12.81 -17.70
N LYS A 238 -6.87 12.84 -16.54
CA LYS A 238 -7.52 14.01 -15.94
C LYS A 238 -6.73 14.43 -14.72
N ARG A 239 -6.44 15.72 -14.58
CA ARG A 239 -5.76 16.31 -13.42
C ARG A 239 -6.58 17.43 -12.81
N PRO A 240 -6.65 17.56 -11.47
CA PRO A 240 -7.27 18.70 -10.81
C PRO A 240 -6.58 20.03 -11.16
N GLN A 241 -7.37 21.06 -11.40
CA GLN A 241 -6.95 22.45 -11.56
C GLN A 241 -7.78 23.37 -10.64
N PRO A 242 -7.17 24.32 -9.90
CA PRO A 242 -5.72 24.54 -9.79
C PRO A 242 -4.99 23.31 -9.23
N LEU A 243 -3.69 23.21 -9.55
CA LEU A 243 -2.88 22.09 -9.07
C LEU A 243 -2.91 22.05 -7.53
N PRO A 244 -3.08 20.85 -6.94
CA PRO A 244 -3.08 20.71 -5.50
C PRO A 244 -1.69 21.02 -4.94
N ALA A 245 -1.64 21.69 -3.78
CA ALA A 245 -0.41 21.86 -3.03
C ALA A 245 -0.16 20.65 -2.10
N PRO A 246 1.10 20.39 -1.71
CA PRO A 246 1.41 19.43 -0.66
C PRO A 246 0.61 19.69 0.62
N TYR A 247 0.27 18.62 1.32
CA TYR A 247 -0.46 18.65 2.60
C TYR A 247 -1.80 19.41 2.56
N SER A 248 -2.45 19.45 1.40
CA SER A 248 -3.77 20.08 1.22
C SER A 248 -4.79 19.65 2.29
N PRO A 249 -5.76 20.52 2.64
CA PRO A 249 -6.78 20.23 3.65
C PRO A 249 -7.59 18.95 3.36
N PRO A 250 -8.26 18.38 4.38
CA PRO A 250 -9.18 17.25 4.23
C PRO A 250 -10.15 17.43 3.06
N ARG A 251 -10.45 16.34 2.36
CA ARG A 251 -11.38 16.29 1.21
C ARG A 251 -10.95 17.10 -0.02
N SER A 252 -9.73 17.63 -0.06
CA SER A 252 -9.16 18.26 -1.26
C SER A 252 -9.03 17.26 -2.41
N LYS A 253 -9.28 17.71 -3.65
CA LYS A 253 -9.16 16.86 -4.83
C LYS A 253 -7.70 16.79 -5.29
N THR A 254 -6.99 15.79 -4.80
CA THR A 254 -5.55 15.60 -5.05
C THR A 254 -5.23 14.44 -5.99
N SER A 255 -6.21 13.83 -6.64
CA SER A 255 -6.02 12.63 -7.46
C SER A 255 -6.06 12.92 -8.96
N ASP A 256 -5.11 12.34 -9.70
CA ASP A 256 -5.21 12.14 -11.14
C ASP A 256 -6.19 10.99 -11.45
N GLU A 257 -6.76 10.98 -12.65
CA GLU A 257 -7.66 9.91 -13.12
C GLU A 257 -7.35 9.51 -14.56
N GLY A 258 -7.37 8.21 -14.87
CA GLY A 258 -7.37 7.71 -16.24
C GLY A 258 -8.71 7.98 -16.93
N VAL A 259 -8.69 8.59 -18.12
CA VAL A 259 -9.93 8.85 -18.90
C VAL A 259 -10.64 7.55 -19.26
N ASN A 260 -9.88 6.53 -19.66
CA ASN A 260 -10.41 5.20 -19.99
C ASN A 260 -9.84 4.13 -19.06
N ASP A 261 -10.42 4.06 -17.86
CA ASP A 261 -10.03 3.15 -16.78
C ASP A 261 -11.14 2.17 -16.36
N SER A 262 -11.91 1.65 -17.31
CA SER A 262 -12.97 0.67 -17.03
C SER A 262 -12.46 -0.59 -16.31
N GLY A 263 -11.24 -1.04 -16.65
CA GLY A 263 -10.54 -2.13 -16.00
C GLY A 263 -9.93 -1.79 -14.63
N ARG A 264 -10.12 -0.56 -14.14
CA ARG A 264 -9.59 -0.05 -12.87
C ARG A 264 -8.07 -0.25 -12.76
N ASN A 265 -7.30 -0.01 -13.79
CA ASN A 265 -5.85 -0.21 -13.81
C ASN A 265 -5.04 1.03 -13.42
N PHE A 266 -5.59 2.25 -13.55
CA PHE A 266 -4.87 3.47 -13.22
C PHE A 266 -4.56 3.54 -11.71
N GLY A 267 -3.29 3.74 -11.37
CA GLY A 267 -2.82 3.79 -9.98
C GLY A 267 -2.30 2.47 -9.41
N ARG A 268 -2.27 1.37 -10.17
CA ARG A 268 -1.59 0.14 -9.75
C ARG A 268 -0.06 0.30 -9.84
N VAL A 269 0.59 0.62 -8.73
CA VAL A 269 2.05 0.85 -8.66
C VAL A 269 2.86 -0.38 -9.09
N SER A 270 2.35 -1.58 -8.81
CA SER A 270 2.98 -2.84 -9.24
C SER A 270 3.16 -2.96 -10.75
N ARG A 271 2.37 -2.24 -11.56
CA ARG A 271 2.44 -2.26 -13.03
C ARG A 271 3.47 -1.31 -13.62
N VAL A 272 4.02 -0.44 -12.79
CA VAL A 272 4.99 0.58 -13.19
C VAL A 272 6.42 -0.02 -13.23
N ASN A 273 6.55 -1.35 -13.11
CA ASN A 273 7.78 -2.15 -13.11
C ASN A 273 8.80 -1.85 -11.99
N VAL A 274 8.56 -0.83 -11.17
CA VAL A 274 9.43 -0.42 -10.05
C VAL A 274 9.45 -1.41 -8.87
N MET A 275 8.46 -2.30 -8.78
CA MET A 275 8.32 -3.25 -7.66
C MET A 275 8.57 -4.72 -8.05
N ASN A 276 8.91 -5.02 -9.31
CA ASN A 276 8.86 -6.39 -9.83
C ASN A 276 9.72 -7.38 -9.01
N ASP A 277 10.96 -7.01 -8.71
CA ASP A 277 11.86 -7.90 -7.97
C ASP A 277 11.51 -7.97 -6.48
N TYR A 278 11.03 -6.87 -5.91
CA TYR A 278 10.48 -6.84 -4.56
C TYR A 278 9.28 -7.80 -4.42
N LEU A 279 8.33 -7.76 -5.36
CA LEU A 279 7.16 -8.65 -5.35
C LEU A 279 7.57 -10.12 -5.45
N LYS A 280 8.51 -10.45 -6.35
CA LYS A 280 9.04 -11.82 -6.46
C LYS A 280 9.67 -12.29 -5.15
N ALA A 281 10.50 -11.46 -4.52
CA ALA A 281 11.13 -11.79 -3.25
C ALA A 281 10.10 -12.02 -2.14
N MET A 282 9.11 -11.12 -2.01
CA MET A 282 8.05 -11.24 -1.01
C MET A 282 7.20 -12.50 -1.18
N LEU A 283 6.93 -12.90 -2.43
CA LEU A 283 6.19 -14.13 -2.70
C LEU A 283 6.97 -15.41 -2.38
N LEU A 284 8.29 -15.34 -2.24
CA LEU A 284 9.15 -16.45 -1.79
C LEU A 284 9.34 -16.49 -0.26
N THR A 285 8.83 -15.49 0.46
CA THR A 285 8.90 -15.47 1.92
C THR A 285 8.21 -16.69 2.52
N GLN A 286 8.89 -17.32 3.49
CA GLN A 286 8.36 -18.48 4.21
C GLN A 286 7.28 -18.05 5.19
N VAL A 287 6.08 -18.59 5.00
CA VAL A 287 4.96 -18.47 5.92
C VAL A 287 4.65 -19.87 6.44
N SER A 288 4.85 -20.09 7.75
CA SER A 288 4.72 -21.42 8.37
C SER A 288 5.50 -22.52 7.62
N GLY A 289 6.70 -22.20 7.12
CA GLY A 289 7.60 -23.13 6.42
C GLY A 289 7.24 -23.41 4.96
N VAL A 290 6.34 -22.64 4.36
CA VAL A 290 5.94 -22.75 2.95
C VAL A 290 5.94 -21.36 2.31
N ASP A 291 6.41 -21.25 1.06
CA ASP A 291 6.39 -19.99 0.30
C ASP A 291 4.99 -19.35 0.30
N ALA A 292 4.94 -18.04 0.51
CA ALA A 292 3.70 -17.26 0.41
C ALA A 292 2.97 -17.49 -0.92
N ASN A 293 3.72 -17.66 -2.01
CA ASN A 293 3.19 -18.00 -3.33
C ASN A 293 2.43 -19.32 -3.34
N ALA A 294 2.96 -20.35 -2.68
CA ALA A 294 2.35 -21.67 -2.61
C ALA A 294 1.07 -21.62 -1.76
N TRP A 295 1.08 -20.91 -0.62
CA TRP A 295 -0.14 -20.66 0.16
C TRP A 295 -1.21 -19.93 -0.64
N ARG A 296 -0.83 -18.85 -1.34
CA ARG A 296 -1.77 -18.11 -2.18
C ARG A 296 -2.39 -19.01 -3.24
N ASN A 297 -1.58 -19.81 -3.94
CA ASN A 297 -2.07 -20.74 -4.95
C ASN A 297 -3.00 -21.80 -4.35
N PHE A 298 -2.68 -22.30 -3.15
CA PHE A 298 -3.55 -23.22 -2.42
C PHE A 298 -4.91 -22.59 -2.13
N PHE A 299 -4.96 -21.35 -1.61
CA PHE A 299 -6.22 -20.66 -1.35
C PHE A 299 -7.01 -20.39 -2.62
N ILE A 300 -6.35 -19.90 -3.68
CA ILE A 300 -6.99 -19.66 -4.98
C ILE A 300 -7.68 -20.93 -5.48
N THR A 301 -6.93 -22.04 -5.53
CA THR A 301 -7.39 -23.38 -5.94
C THR A 301 -8.60 -23.84 -5.14
N ASN A 302 -8.63 -23.58 -3.83
CA ASN A 302 -9.66 -24.10 -2.93
C ASN A 302 -10.86 -23.17 -2.70
N THR A 303 -10.84 -21.94 -3.25
CA THR A 303 -12.06 -21.13 -3.37
C THR A 303 -13.06 -21.76 -4.35
N LYS A 304 -14.36 -21.42 -4.24
CA LYS A 304 -15.41 -21.93 -5.16
C LYS A 304 -15.04 -21.70 -6.64
N ALA A 305 -14.45 -20.56 -6.97
CA ALA A 305 -13.99 -20.24 -8.32
C ALA A 305 -12.78 -21.09 -8.76
N GLY A 306 -11.85 -21.39 -7.85
CA GLY A 306 -10.70 -22.25 -8.12
C GLY A 306 -11.09 -23.72 -8.30
N ARG A 307 -12.01 -24.24 -7.49
CA ARG A 307 -12.46 -25.64 -7.57
C ARG A 307 -13.10 -25.97 -8.92
N ALA A 308 -13.86 -25.04 -9.51
CA ALA A 308 -14.43 -25.21 -10.84
C ALA A 308 -13.35 -25.24 -11.96
N ALA A 309 -12.28 -24.45 -11.81
CA ALA A 309 -11.15 -24.45 -12.75
C ALA A 309 -10.29 -25.71 -12.61
N VAL A 310 -10.08 -26.18 -11.38
CA VAL A 310 -9.32 -27.40 -11.06
C VAL A 310 -10.08 -28.63 -11.53
N SER A 311 -11.41 -28.69 -11.37
CA SER A 311 -12.20 -29.80 -11.89
C SER A 311 -12.13 -29.89 -13.41
N ALA A 312 -12.12 -28.76 -14.11
CA ALA A 312 -11.96 -28.74 -15.57
C ALA A 312 -10.56 -29.19 -16.00
N ALA A 313 -9.49 -28.62 -15.42
CA ALA A 313 -8.11 -28.98 -15.77
C ALA A 313 -7.76 -30.43 -15.38
N THR A 314 -8.24 -30.90 -14.23
CA THR A 314 -8.04 -32.28 -13.77
C THR A 314 -8.80 -33.26 -14.67
N LEU A 315 -10.02 -32.92 -15.12
CA LEU A 315 -10.73 -33.73 -16.12
C LEU A 315 -9.99 -33.77 -17.45
N GLU A 316 -9.45 -32.64 -17.93
CA GLU A 316 -8.70 -32.62 -19.20
C GLU A 316 -7.44 -33.48 -19.12
N ILE A 317 -6.72 -33.44 -18.00
CA ILE A 317 -5.55 -34.29 -17.76
C ILE A 317 -5.96 -35.77 -17.62
N GLU A 318 -7.04 -36.10 -16.91
CA GLU A 318 -7.54 -37.48 -16.83
C GLU A 318 -8.04 -38.01 -18.19
N LEU A 319 -8.73 -37.18 -18.98
CA LEU A 319 -9.21 -37.53 -20.32
C LEU A 319 -8.04 -37.70 -21.31
N ALA A 320 -6.99 -36.90 -21.19
CA ALA A 320 -5.78 -37.02 -22.02
C ALA A 320 -4.87 -38.18 -21.59
N SER A 321 -4.84 -38.53 -20.29
CA SER A 321 -3.97 -39.59 -19.75
C SER A 321 -4.57 -40.99 -19.83
N LYS A 322 -5.90 -41.13 -19.86
CA LYS A 322 -6.54 -42.41 -20.17
C LYS A 322 -6.57 -42.57 -21.69
N LYS A 323 -6.06 -43.70 -22.20
CA LYS A 323 -6.21 -44.13 -23.61
C LYS A 323 -7.68 -44.43 -23.94
N VAL A 324 -8.53 -43.41 -23.86
CA VAL A 324 -9.94 -43.49 -24.22
C VAL A 324 -10.01 -43.46 -25.74
N LYS A 325 -10.79 -44.37 -26.35
CA LYS A 325 -11.01 -44.33 -27.81
C LYS A 325 -11.53 -42.95 -28.18
N ARG A 326 -10.99 -42.36 -29.25
CA ARG A 326 -11.22 -40.98 -29.66
C ARG A 326 -12.70 -40.59 -29.72
N GLU A 327 -13.54 -41.52 -30.19
CA GLU A 327 -15.00 -41.37 -30.26
C GLU A 327 -15.65 -41.19 -28.87
N THR A 328 -15.20 -41.95 -27.86
CA THR A 328 -15.73 -41.86 -26.48
C THR A 328 -15.22 -40.62 -25.74
N ALA A 329 -14.04 -40.12 -26.11
CA ALA A 329 -13.49 -38.87 -25.56
C ALA A 329 -14.20 -37.64 -26.14
N GLU A 330 -14.57 -37.66 -27.41
CA GLU A 330 -15.37 -36.61 -28.06
C GLU A 330 -16.80 -36.58 -27.49
N GLU A 331 -17.46 -37.74 -27.33
CA GLU A 331 -18.78 -37.83 -26.67
C GLU A 331 -18.74 -37.37 -25.21
N ALA A 332 -17.70 -37.74 -24.44
CA ALA A 332 -17.54 -37.28 -23.07
C ALA A 332 -17.32 -35.76 -22.99
N ARG A 333 -16.56 -35.18 -23.93
CA ARG A 333 -16.37 -33.73 -24.04
C ARG A 333 -17.68 -33.02 -24.36
N ASP A 334 -18.46 -33.57 -25.29
CA ASP A 334 -19.72 -32.98 -25.73
C ASP A 334 -20.79 -33.04 -24.62
N LEU A 335 -20.87 -34.16 -23.90
CA LEU A 335 -21.75 -34.30 -22.73
C LEU A 335 -21.36 -33.32 -21.61
N LEU A 336 -20.06 -33.14 -21.36
CA LEU A 336 -19.55 -32.21 -20.36
C LEU A 336 -19.84 -30.75 -20.74
N SER A 337 -19.69 -30.39 -22.02
CA SER A 337 -20.06 -29.05 -22.51
C SER A 337 -21.54 -28.77 -22.27
N ARG A 338 -22.42 -29.75 -22.53
CA ARG A 338 -23.86 -29.62 -22.29
C ARG A 338 -24.20 -29.51 -20.80
N ILE A 339 -23.51 -30.25 -19.93
CA ILE A 339 -23.69 -30.14 -18.47
C ILE A 339 -23.19 -28.78 -17.98
N LEU A 340 -22.07 -28.29 -18.47
CA LEU A 340 -21.53 -26.98 -18.08
C LEU A 340 -22.42 -25.83 -18.59
N ASP A 341 -23.04 -25.96 -19.75
CA ASP A 341 -24.02 -25.00 -20.26
C ASP A 341 -25.32 -25.03 -19.44
N LEU A 342 -25.75 -26.21 -18.97
CA LEU A 342 -26.89 -26.36 -18.06
C LEU A 342 -26.64 -25.81 -16.64
N LEU A 343 -25.37 -25.70 -16.24
CA LEU A 343 -24.94 -25.20 -14.92
C LEU A 343 -24.54 -23.73 -14.93
N ARG A 344 -24.59 -23.06 -16.09
CA ARG A 344 -24.49 -21.59 -16.14
C ARG A 344 -25.85 -20.98 -15.77
N PRO A 345 -25.88 -19.93 -14.93
CA PRO A 345 -27.12 -19.31 -14.48
C PRO A 345 -27.92 -18.64 -15.60
#